data_AF-A0A434S6A9-F1
#
_entry.id   AF-A0A434S6A9-F1
#
_cell.length_a   1.000
_cell.length_b   1.000
_cell.length_c   1.000
_cell.angle_alpha   90.00
_cell.angle_beta   90.00
_cell.angle_gamma   90.00
#
_symmetry.space_group_name_H-M   'P 1'
#
loop_
_entity.id
_entity.type
_entity.pdbx_description
1 polymer ?
#
loop_
_entity_poly.entity_id
_entity_poly.type
_entity_poly.pdbx_seq_one_letter_code
_entity_poly.pdbx_strand_id
1 'polypeptide(L)'
;MKIPKSILLDPEANKAYGAFAVAVSVLAFAYSSNFGQVLILAYYAVWLPLFFVDYRRFTWKLSNAWLPILFATYVCLSVFWSQAAGISARAAVQYSSHIVCAYIAARTISVRT
;
A
#
# COMPACT_ATOMS: atom_id res chain seq x y z
N MET A 1 4.91 -24.83 12.46
CA MET A 1 6.10 -23.96 12.50
C MET A 1 5.64 -22.51 12.46
N LYS A 2 5.90 -21.70 13.50
CA LYS A 2 5.59 -20.26 13.49
C LYS A 2 6.76 -19.54 12.82
N ILE A 3 6.58 -19.08 11.59
CA ILE A 3 7.56 -18.21 10.94
C ILE A 3 7.64 -16.94 11.80
N PRO A 4 8.82 -16.58 12.34
CA PRO A 4 8.93 -15.41 13.20
C PRO A 4 8.61 -14.16 12.37
N LYS A 5 7.60 -13.41 12.80
CA LYS A 5 7.10 -12.20 12.13
C LYS A 5 8.21 -11.15 11.92
N SER A 6 9.29 -11.21 12.72
CA SER A 6 10.46 -10.34 12.58
C SER A 6 11.17 -10.50 11.24
N ILE A 7 11.23 -11.69 10.61
CA ILE A 7 11.91 -11.83 9.31
C ILE A 7 11.28 -10.96 8.22
N LEU A 8 9.96 -10.77 8.27
CA LEU A 8 9.20 -9.99 7.28
C LEU A 8 8.98 -8.52 7.68
N LEU A 9 9.20 -8.17 8.95
CA LEU A 9 8.82 -6.86 9.49
C LEU A 9 9.97 -6.11 10.17
N ASP A 10 11.09 -6.77 10.48
CA ASP A 10 12.29 -6.08 10.95
C ASP A 10 13.03 -5.50 9.76
N PRO A 11 13.28 -4.18 9.72
CA PRO A 11 13.97 -3.55 8.60
C PRO A 11 15.40 -4.06 8.36
N GLU A 12 16.03 -4.63 9.38
CA GLU A 12 17.35 -5.26 9.31
C GLU A 12 17.30 -6.65 8.62
N ALA A 13 16.29 -7.45 8.93
CA ALA A 13 16.11 -8.80 8.39
C ALA A 13 15.36 -8.82 7.04
N ASN A 14 14.54 -7.79 6.78
CA ASN A 14 13.63 -7.70 5.65
C ASN A 14 14.25 -7.01 4.41
N LYS A 15 15.58 -6.75 4.40
CA LYS A 15 16.24 -5.98 3.33
C LYS A 15 16.02 -6.58 1.94
N ALA A 16 16.11 -7.91 1.80
CA ALA A 16 15.93 -8.60 0.52
C ALA A 16 14.47 -8.50 0.00
N TYR A 17 13.50 -8.76 0.87
CA TYR A 17 12.09 -8.64 0.53
C TYR A 17 11.67 -7.18 0.29
N GLY A 18 12.17 -6.25 1.10
CA GLY A 18 11.95 -4.81 0.92
C GLY A 18 12.50 -4.31 -0.42
N ALA A 19 13.71 -4.71 -0.80
CA ALA A 19 14.29 -4.37 -2.10
C ALA A 19 13.49 -4.95 -3.27
N PHE A 20 13.09 -6.23 -3.18
CA PHE A 20 12.20 -6.86 -4.16
C PHE A 20 10.86 -6.12 -4.26
N ALA A 21 10.24 -5.79 -3.13
CA ALA A 21 8.96 -5.11 -3.07
C ALA A 21 9.01 -3.70 -3.67
N VAL A 22 10.10 -2.96 -3.44
CA VAL A 22 10.33 -1.66 -4.06
C VAL A 22 10.52 -1.81 -5.57
N ALA A 23 11.30 -2.78 -6.03
CA ALA A 23 11.50 -3.04 -7.46
C ALA A 23 10.18 -3.36 -8.18
N VAL A 24 9.35 -4.24 -7.59
CA VAL A 24 8.00 -4.55 -8.11
C VAL A 24 7.12 -3.30 -8.12
N SER A 25 7.22 -2.44 -7.11
CA SER A 25 6.46 -1.18 -7.06
C SER A 25 6.87 -0.21 -8.16
N VAL A 26 8.16 -0.06 -8.42
CA VAL A 26 8.69 0.79 -9.50
C VAL A 26 8.24 0.26 -10.87
N LEU A 27 8.33 -1.06 -11.08
CA LEU A 27 7.84 -1.71 -12.30
C LEU A 27 6.33 -1.49 -12.48
N ALA A 28 5.55 -1.64 -11.40
CA ALA A 28 4.12 -1.40 -11.43
C ALA A 28 3.78 0.05 -11.79
N PHE A 29 4.49 1.04 -11.23
CA PHE A 29 4.22 2.45 -11.56
C PHE A 29 4.66 2.81 -12.98
N ALA A 30 5.82 2.32 -13.42
CA ALA A 30 6.36 2.65 -14.73
C ALA A 30 5.58 1.97 -15.88
N TYR A 31 5.10 0.74 -15.67
CA TYR A 31 4.53 -0.08 -16.74
C TYR A 31 3.04 -0.43 -16.54
N SER A 32 2.36 0.11 -15.52
CA SER A 32 0.91 -0.12 -15.35
C SER A 32 0.08 0.34 -16.55
N SER A 33 0.54 1.32 -17.34
CA SER A 33 -0.12 1.70 -18.59
C SER A 33 -0.13 0.58 -19.63
N ASN A 34 0.89 -0.29 -19.61
CA ASN A 34 1.12 -1.30 -20.64
C ASN A 34 0.56 -2.67 -20.22
N PHE A 35 0.75 -3.06 -18.96
CA PHE A 35 0.28 -4.35 -18.42
C PHE A 35 -1.02 -4.25 -17.62
N GLY A 36 -1.51 -3.02 -17.39
CA GLY A 36 -2.79 -2.75 -16.75
C GLY A 36 -2.92 -3.34 -15.35
N GLN A 37 -4.01 -4.08 -15.15
CA GLN A 37 -4.42 -4.61 -13.85
C GLN A 37 -3.44 -5.63 -13.25
N VAL A 38 -2.69 -6.37 -14.07
CA VAL A 38 -1.81 -7.45 -13.60
C VAL A 38 -0.71 -6.90 -12.68
N LEU A 39 -0.07 -5.79 -13.07
CA LEU A 39 0.97 -5.16 -12.25
C LEU A 39 0.42 -4.54 -10.97
N ILE A 40 -0.80 -4.01 -11.02
CA ILE A 40 -1.48 -3.48 -9.84
C ILE A 40 -1.76 -4.60 -8.84
N LEU A 41 -2.19 -5.78 -9.32
CA LEU A 41 -2.39 -6.95 -8.47
C LEU A 41 -1.07 -7.48 -7.91
N ALA A 42 0.02 -7.51 -8.69
CA ALA A 42 1.34 -7.88 -8.20
C ALA A 42 1.81 -6.93 -7.10
N TYR A 43 1.60 -5.62 -7.27
CA TYR A 43 1.86 -4.61 -6.24
C TYR A 43 1.06 -4.89 -4.96
N TYR A 44 -0.25 -5.18 -5.08
CA TYR A 44 -1.06 -5.54 -3.91
C TYR A 44 -0.62 -6.86 -3.27
N ALA A 45 -0.26 -7.87 -4.05
CA ALA A 45 0.21 -9.15 -3.53
C ALA A 45 1.48 -9.00 -2.67
N VAL A 46 2.30 -8.00 -2.93
CA VAL A 46 3.51 -7.74 -2.16
C VAL A 46 3.22 -6.95 -0.88
N TRP A 47 2.34 -5.95 -0.91
CA TRP A 47 2.15 -5.06 0.24
C TRP A 47 1.01 -5.46 1.17
N LEU A 48 -0.10 -5.95 0.63
CA LEU A 48 -1.35 -6.19 1.37
C LEU A 48 -1.23 -7.35 2.38
N PRO A 49 -0.52 -8.47 2.12
CA PRO A 49 -0.33 -9.52 3.11
C PRO A 49 0.37 -9.06 4.39
N LEU A 50 1.31 -8.12 4.30
CA LEU A 50 2.03 -7.59 5.47
C LEU A 50 1.09 -6.89 6.46
N PHE A 51 0.01 -6.28 5.95
CA PHE A 51 -1.02 -5.68 6.78
C PHE A 51 -1.70 -6.72 7.69
N PHE A 52 -2.01 -7.90 7.13
CA PHE A 52 -2.65 -8.99 7.86
C PHE A 52 -1.70 -9.67 8.85
N VAL A 53 -0.39 -9.67 8.58
CA VAL A 53 0.61 -10.27 9.47
C VAL A 53 0.68 -9.52 10.81
N ASP A 54 0.59 -8.17 10.83
CA ASP A 54 0.70 -7.40 12.08
C ASP A 54 -0.09 -6.07 12.07
N TYR A 55 -1.42 -6.17 11.98
CA TYR A 55 -2.33 -5.01 11.97
C TYR A 55 -2.05 -4.01 13.11
N ARG A 56 -1.69 -4.49 14.31
CA ARG A 56 -1.49 -3.67 15.51
C ARG A 56 -0.31 -2.70 15.39
N ARG A 57 0.72 -3.07 14.63
CA ARG A 57 1.90 -2.22 14.39
C ARG A 57 1.57 -1.03 13.50
N PHE A 58 0.66 -1.22 12.55
CA PHE A 58 0.26 -0.19 11.60
C PHE A 58 -0.84 0.74 12.16
N THR A 59 -1.73 0.23 13.01
CA THR A 59 -2.82 1.04 13.59
C THR A 59 -2.38 1.96 14.73
N TRP A 60 -1.32 1.61 15.47
CA TRP A 60 -0.89 2.37 16.67
C TRP A 60 -0.46 3.82 16.40
N LYS A 61 0.05 4.13 15.19
CA LYS A 61 0.47 5.50 14.79
C LYS A 61 -0.31 5.99 13.58
N LEU A 62 -1.56 5.56 13.44
CA LEU A 62 -2.43 5.97 12.34
C LEU A 62 -2.77 7.47 12.41
N SER A 63 -2.78 8.06 13.62
CA SER A 63 -2.97 9.51 13.82
C SER A 63 -1.94 10.38 13.08
N ASN A 64 -0.71 9.89 12.90
CA ASN A 64 0.31 10.62 12.14
C ASN A 64 0.08 10.59 10.62
N ALA A 65 -0.82 9.73 10.14
CA ALA A 65 -1.20 9.62 8.72
C ALA A 65 -2.51 10.36 8.41
N TRP A 66 -2.85 11.39 9.19
CA TRP A 66 -4.09 12.15 9.05
C TRP A 66 -4.28 12.72 7.64
N LEU A 67 -3.20 13.20 7.00
CA LEU A 67 -3.26 13.81 5.67
C LEU A 67 -3.64 12.78 4.58
N PRO A 68 -2.94 11.63 4.43
CA PRO A 68 -3.39 10.57 3.50
C PRO A 68 -4.83 10.11 3.76
N ILE A 69 -5.24 10.01 5.03
CA ILE A 69 -6.60 9.59 5.41
C ILE A 69 -7.63 10.62 4.95
N LEU A 70 -7.34 11.91 5.12
CA LEU A 70 -8.19 13.00 4.65
C LEU A 70 -8.36 12.95 3.13
N PHE A 71 -7.27 12.74 2.39
CA PHE A 71 -7.33 12.57 0.93
C PHE A 71 -8.13 11.35 0.50
N ALA A 72 -7.91 10.20 1.14
CA ALA A 72 -8.69 8.99 0.86
C ALA A 72 -10.19 9.22 1.10
N THR A 73 -10.52 9.88 2.22
CA THR A 73 -11.91 10.22 2.58
C THR A 73 -12.52 11.15 1.55
N TYR A 74 -11.81 12.20 1.14
CA TYR A 74 -12.26 13.14 0.13
C TYR A 74 -12.55 12.44 -1.21
N VAL A 75 -11.64 11.57 -1.67
CA VAL A 75 -11.83 10.83 -2.93
C VAL A 75 -13.01 9.87 -2.83
N CYS A 76 -13.22 9.20 -1.69
CA CYS A 76 -14.42 8.37 -1.48
C CYS A 76 -15.72 9.19 -1.49
N LEU A 77 -15.72 10.36 -0.86
CA LEU A 77 -16.88 11.25 -0.85
C LEU A 77 -17.17 11.83 -2.24
N SER A 78 -16.13 11.99 -3.08
CA SER A 78 -16.30 12.51 -4.44
C SER A 78 -17.21 11.69 -5.34
N VAL A 79 -17.47 10.43 -4.98
CA VAL A 79 -18.42 9.56 -5.69
C VAL A 79 -19.85 10.13 -5.66
N PHE A 80 -20.24 10.81 -4.58
CA PHE A 80 -21.62 11.29 -4.38
C PHE A 80 -22.01 12.47 -5.28
N TRP A 81 -21.06 13.28 -5.71
CA TRP A 81 -21.31 14.43 -6.59
C TRP A 81 -20.68 14.27 -7.98
N SER A 82 -20.16 13.09 -8.30
CA SER A 82 -19.52 12.81 -9.60
C SER A 82 -20.55 12.52 -10.69
N GLN A 83 -20.31 13.10 -11.87
CA GLN A 83 -21.05 12.78 -13.10
C GLN A 83 -20.84 11.33 -13.58
N ALA A 84 -19.74 10.70 -13.15
CA ALA A 84 -19.39 9.32 -13.49
C ALA A 84 -19.12 8.50 -12.22
N ALA A 85 -20.16 8.34 -11.39
CA ALA A 85 -20.07 7.69 -10.08
C ALA A 85 -19.38 6.31 -10.12
N GLY A 86 -19.61 5.49 -11.15
CA GLY A 86 -18.96 4.18 -11.28
C GLY A 86 -17.45 4.24 -11.50
N ILE A 87 -16.96 5.23 -12.24
CA ILE A 87 -15.52 5.44 -12.46
C ILE A 87 -14.90 6.01 -11.19
N SER A 88 -15.57 6.99 -10.57
CA SER A 88 -15.12 7.59 -9.30
C SER A 88 -15.05 6.55 -8.18
N ALA A 89 -16.01 5.63 -8.07
CA ALA A 89 -15.99 4.58 -7.06
C ALA A 89 -14.78 3.64 -7.25
N ARG A 90 -14.50 3.22 -8.50
CA ARG A 90 -13.33 2.40 -8.81
C ARG A 90 -12.03 3.12 -8.47
N ALA A 91 -11.92 4.39 -8.86
CA ALA A 91 -10.77 5.22 -8.57
C ALA A 91 -10.58 5.41 -7.07
N ALA A 92 -11.66 5.59 -6.30
CA ALA A 92 -11.61 5.70 -4.84
C ALA A 92 -11.09 4.43 -4.18
N VAL A 93 -11.56 3.26 -4.61
CA VAL A 93 -11.05 1.96 -4.11
C VAL A 93 -9.57 1.77 -4.47
N GLN A 94 -9.19 2.10 -5.71
CA GLN A 94 -7.81 1.95 -6.15
C GLN A 94 -6.87 2.90 -5.39
N TYR A 95 -7.27 4.15 -5.21
CA TYR A 95 -6.51 5.19 -4.52
C TYR A 95 -6.36 4.89 -3.01
N SER A 96 -7.45 4.49 -2.35
CA SER A 96 -7.41 4.10 -0.93
C SER A 96 -6.51 2.88 -0.71
N SER A 97 -6.63 1.85 -1.55
CA SER A 97 -5.75 0.68 -1.50
C SER A 97 -4.29 1.04 -1.72
N HIS A 98 -4.03 2.01 -2.62
CA HIS A 98 -2.70 2.51 -2.90
C HIS A 98 -2.07 3.24 -1.70
N ILE A 99 -2.86 4.10 -1.02
CA ILE A 99 -2.43 4.77 0.22
C ILE A 99 -2.06 3.76 1.30
N VAL A 100 -2.86 2.70 1.47
CA VAL A 100 -2.57 1.63 2.43
C VAL A 100 -1.23 0.96 2.10
N CYS A 101 -1.00 0.60 0.84
CA CYS A 101 0.25 -0.04 0.43
C CYS A 101 1.47 0.88 0.62
N ALA A 102 1.35 2.16 0.26
CA ALA A 102 2.39 3.16 0.47
C ALA A 102 2.70 3.37 1.96
N TYR A 103 1.66 3.39 2.81
CA TYR A 103 1.83 3.48 4.26
C TYR A 103 2.58 2.27 4.83
N ILE A 104 2.25 1.06 4.37
CA ILE A 104 2.96 -0.17 4.76
C ILE A 104 4.42 -0.07 4.34
N ALA A 105 4.69 0.28 3.07
CA ALA A 105 6.03 0.42 2.54
C ALA A 105 6.89 1.39 3.38
N ALA A 106 6.35 2.57 3.70
CA ALA A 106 7.04 3.57 4.53
C ALA A 106 7.33 3.10 5.97
N ARG A 107 6.60 2.10 6.47
CA ARG A 107 6.77 1.54 7.82
C ARG A 107 7.65 0.30 7.85
N THR A 108 7.72 -0.44 6.74
CA THR A 108 8.54 -1.67 6.62
C THR A 108 9.95 -1.38 6.13
N ILE A 109 10.15 -0.33 5.32
CA ILE A 109 11.45 0.06 4.80
C ILE A 109 12.11 1.01 5.79
N SER A 110 13.33 0.67 6.25
CA SER A 110 14.16 1.61 7.01
C SER A 110 14.84 2.57 6.06
N VAL A 111 14.64 3.88 6.29
CA VAL A 111 15.39 4.96 5.62
C VAL A 111 16.64 5.34 6.43
N ARG A 112 16.98 4.59 7.49
CA ARG A 112 18.31 4.71 8.13
C ARG A 112 19.33 4.02 7.23
N THR A 113 19.75 4.74 6.19
CA THR A 113 21.13 4.71 5.71
C THR A 113 22.03 5.45 6.68
#